data_AF-A0A7S1HZW6-F1
#
_entry.id   AF-A0A7S1HZW6-F1
#
_cell.length_a   1.000
_cell.length_b   1.000
_cell.length_c   1.000
_cell.angle_alpha   90.00
_cell.angle_beta   90.00
_cell.angle_gamma   90.00
#
_symmetry.space_group_name_H-M   'P 1'
#
loop_
_entity.id
_entity.type
_entity.pdbx_description
1 polymer ?
#
loop_
_entity_poly.entity_id
_entity_poly.type
_entity_poly.pdbx_seq_one_letter_code
_entity_poly.pdbx_strand_id
1 'polypeptide(L)'
;AAPGASSLSWFVFEVAIDLTVEGMQNVDEVIQIVFEYIELIRQVGPQQHLWDEVSSIHEVAFRYEEPSDPCNHAKRISSNMLIYPAEHALAADRLCWDFHPHLITEVLKESLNVESLIVVANAPEFKDECTDQLSPWYSTKSCSKPFTEEQKRRWSQAQPRPEIAVPAKNPFIPKSLALKPVPAPPPEYPELIKCKDIPLYYKPDSEHHKPKAVAMWALDTGAAYSTPQQRILARLLALVIIERLSAIAYHAEMAELSYEFGAVPEGFTIWIGGLNDQLPALAKEVYRAARQPKVEPELFARAK
;
A
#
# COMPACT_ATOMS: atom_id res chain seq x y z
N ALA A 1 23.61 0.94 8.45
CA ALA A 1 23.30 1.77 7.28
C ALA A 1 21.89 2.34 7.48
N ALA A 2 21.60 3.55 7.01
CA ALA A 2 20.22 4.04 7.02
C ALA A 2 19.37 3.16 6.09
N PRO A 3 18.12 2.84 6.44
CA PRO A 3 17.17 2.20 5.53
C PRO A 3 17.06 3.04 4.24
N GLY A 4 17.13 2.39 3.08
CA GLY A 4 16.93 3.05 1.78
C GLY A 4 18.08 3.91 1.21
N ALA A 5 19.30 3.84 1.73
CA ALA A 5 20.44 4.50 1.06
C ALA A 5 20.80 3.72 -0.23
N SER A 6 20.58 4.32 -1.39
CA SER A 6 21.10 3.84 -2.68
C SER A 6 22.16 4.81 -3.20
N SER A 7 23.18 4.27 -3.87
CA SER A 7 24.14 5.06 -4.61
C SER A 7 24.20 4.56 -6.05
N LEU A 8 24.86 5.30 -6.95
CA LEU A 8 25.05 4.87 -8.34
C LEU A 8 25.77 3.52 -8.48
N SER A 9 26.41 3.00 -7.42
CA SER A 9 27.22 1.77 -7.47
C SER A 9 26.69 0.60 -6.65
N TRP A 10 25.69 0.79 -5.80
CA TRP A 10 25.09 -0.31 -5.01
C TRP A 10 23.66 0.02 -4.59
N PHE A 11 22.86 -1.03 -4.45
CA PHE A 11 21.47 -0.97 -4.00
C PHE A 11 21.26 -1.89 -2.79
N VAL A 12 20.24 -1.59 -2.00
CA VAL A 12 19.76 -2.46 -0.92
C VAL A 12 18.31 -2.82 -1.23
N PHE A 13 17.99 -4.10 -1.13
CA PHE A 13 16.62 -4.58 -1.14
C PHE A 13 16.17 -4.79 0.30
N GLU A 14 15.10 -4.11 0.70
CA GLU A 14 14.64 -4.09 2.09
C GLU A 14 13.26 -4.72 2.21
N VAL A 15 13.09 -5.60 3.20
CA VAL A 15 11.79 -6.12 3.64
C VAL A 15 11.61 -5.71 5.10
N ALA A 16 10.73 -4.74 5.34
CA ALA A 16 10.40 -4.25 6.67
C ALA A 16 9.12 -4.93 7.18
N ILE A 17 9.17 -5.48 8.40
CA ILE A 17 8.04 -6.17 9.04
C ILE A 17 7.94 -5.66 10.48
N ASP A 18 6.78 -5.08 10.83
CA ASP A 18 6.45 -4.77 12.21
C ASP A 18 6.01 -6.04 12.93
N LEU A 19 6.66 -6.33 14.07
CA LEU A 19 6.43 -7.57 14.81
C LEU A 19 5.43 -7.38 15.95
N THR A 20 4.55 -8.38 16.11
CA THR A 20 3.80 -8.56 17.35
C THR A 20 4.71 -9.10 18.45
N VAL A 21 4.23 -9.14 19.69
CA VAL A 21 4.97 -9.77 20.81
C VAL A 21 5.33 -11.23 20.49
N GLU A 22 4.41 -11.97 19.87
CA GLU A 22 4.67 -13.35 19.42
C GLU A 22 5.65 -13.41 18.25
N GLY A 23 5.52 -12.51 17.28
CA GLY A 23 6.47 -12.40 16.17
C GLY A 23 7.90 -12.11 16.65
N MET A 24 8.03 -11.30 17.69
CA MET A 24 9.32 -10.99 18.33
C MET A 24 9.95 -12.21 19.02
N GLN A 25 9.13 -13.14 19.54
CA GLN A 25 9.60 -14.39 20.11
C GLN A 25 9.98 -15.43 19.04
N ASN A 26 9.53 -15.25 17.80
CA ASN A 26 9.67 -16.21 16.70
C ASN A 26 10.30 -15.59 15.44
N VAL A 27 11.27 -14.69 15.60
CA VAL A 27 11.94 -13.98 14.48
C VAL A 27 12.53 -14.94 13.44
N ASP A 28 13.10 -16.06 13.86
CA ASP A 28 13.65 -17.07 12.93
C ASP A 28 12.59 -17.67 12.00
N GLU A 29 11.35 -17.82 12.49
CA GLU A 29 10.22 -18.30 11.69
C GLU A 29 9.72 -17.21 10.73
N VAL A 30 9.67 -15.95 11.18
CA VAL A 30 9.32 -14.81 10.31
C VAL A 30 10.31 -14.72 9.13
N ILE A 31 11.62 -14.80 9.40
CA ILE A 31 12.65 -14.80 8.36
C ILE A 31 12.47 -16.01 7.44
N GLN A 32 12.17 -17.19 7.99
CA GLN A 32 11.91 -18.36 7.17
C GLN A 32 10.74 -18.11 6.20
N ILE A 33 9.62 -17.56 6.65
CA ILE A 33 8.45 -17.26 5.80
C ILE A 33 8.84 -16.31 4.65
N VAL A 34 9.70 -15.32 4.90
CA VAL A 34 10.22 -14.45 3.83
C VAL A 34 10.99 -15.24 2.77
N PHE A 35 11.86 -16.17 3.19
CA PHE A 35 12.59 -17.03 2.24
C PHE A 35 11.69 -18.05 1.54
N GLU A 36 10.64 -18.55 2.19
CA GLU A 36 9.63 -19.39 1.53
C GLU A 36 8.89 -18.62 0.44
N TYR A 37 8.60 -17.34 0.66
CA TYR A 37 8.00 -16.47 -0.35
C TYR A 37 8.97 -16.19 -1.52
N ILE A 38 10.25 -15.91 -1.22
CA ILE A 38 11.28 -15.72 -2.25
C ILE A 38 11.41 -17.01 -3.09
N GLU A 39 11.41 -18.17 -2.45
CA GLU A 39 11.47 -19.45 -3.13
C GLU A 39 10.24 -19.70 -4.01
N LEU A 40 9.04 -19.32 -3.55
CA LEU A 40 7.83 -19.37 -4.37
C LEU A 40 7.99 -18.54 -5.64
N ILE A 41 8.49 -17.31 -5.53
CA ILE A 41 8.73 -16.43 -6.69
C ILE A 41 9.76 -17.06 -7.63
N ARG A 42 10.82 -17.70 -7.11
CA ARG A 42 11.81 -18.42 -7.94
C ARG A 42 11.19 -19.58 -8.70
N GLN A 43 10.35 -20.38 -8.05
CA GLN A 43 9.72 -21.56 -8.67
C GLN A 43 8.70 -21.16 -9.74
N VAL A 44 7.91 -20.12 -9.49
CA VAL A 44 6.91 -19.61 -10.45
C VAL A 44 7.56 -18.84 -11.59
N GLY A 45 8.67 -18.14 -11.30
CA GLY A 45 9.39 -17.30 -12.24
C GLY A 45 8.67 -15.97 -12.56
N PRO A 46 9.35 -15.05 -13.27
CA PRO A 46 8.78 -13.75 -13.63
C PRO A 46 7.49 -13.87 -14.44
N GLN A 47 6.45 -13.13 -14.03
CA GLN A 47 5.11 -13.21 -14.62
C GLN A 47 4.79 -11.96 -15.45
N GLN A 48 4.57 -12.13 -16.76
CA GLN A 48 4.24 -11.02 -17.67
C GLN A 48 2.99 -10.25 -17.21
N HIS A 49 1.95 -10.95 -16.76
CA HIS A 49 0.70 -10.29 -16.38
C HIS A 49 0.87 -9.32 -15.19
N LEU A 50 1.76 -9.63 -14.23
CA LEU A 50 2.06 -8.72 -13.11
C LEU A 50 2.81 -7.48 -13.60
N TRP A 51 3.75 -7.66 -14.55
CA TRP A 51 4.43 -6.53 -15.20
C TRP A 51 3.43 -5.64 -15.93
N ASP A 52 2.53 -6.23 -16.72
CA ASP A 52 1.53 -5.48 -17.49
C ASP A 52 0.61 -4.68 -16.56
N GLU A 53 0.19 -5.26 -15.42
CA GLU A 53 -0.60 -4.57 -14.41
C GLU A 53 0.16 -3.36 -13.85
N VAL A 54 1.36 -3.57 -13.32
CA VAL A 54 2.19 -2.49 -12.74
C VAL A 54 2.49 -1.41 -13.78
N SER A 55 2.87 -1.80 -14.99
CA SER A 55 3.17 -0.87 -16.09
C SER A 55 1.95 -0.05 -16.48
N SER A 56 0.77 -0.68 -16.56
CA SER A 56 -0.47 0.03 -16.90
C SER A 56 -0.86 1.06 -15.84
N ILE A 57 -0.69 0.72 -14.55
CA ILE A 57 -0.92 1.65 -13.43
C ILE A 57 0.00 2.87 -13.55
N HIS A 58 1.30 2.63 -13.78
CA HIS A 58 2.29 3.70 -13.91
C HIS A 58 2.04 4.60 -15.13
N GLU A 59 1.60 4.04 -16.27
CA GLU A 59 1.22 4.83 -17.44
C GLU A 59 0.03 5.75 -17.13
N VAL A 60 -0.98 5.23 -16.44
CA VAL A 60 -2.17 5.99 -16.05
C VAL A 60 -1.83 7.08 -15.05
N ALA A 61 -1.05 6.74 -14.02
CA ALA A 61 -0.56 7.68 -13.01
C ALA A 61 0.21 8.84 -13.64
N PHE A 62 1.09 8.54 -14.60
CA PHE A 62 1.86 9.54 -15.33
C PHE A 62 1.00 10.39 -16.24
N ARG A 63 0.10 9.78 -17.04
CA ARG A 63 -0.78 10.50 -17.97
C ARG A 63 -1.71 11.48 -17.25
N TYR A 64 -2.18 11.13 -16.06
CA TYR A 64 -3.11 11.94 -15.27
C TYR A 64 -2.50 12.53 -14.00
N GLU A 65 -1.17 12.68 -13.95
CA GLU A 65 -0.44 13.25 -12.82
C GLU A 65 -1.03 14.63 -12.46
N GLU A 66 -1.23 14.87 -11.17
CA GLU A 66 -1.69 16.17 -10.66
C GLU A 66 -0.51 17.13 -10.48
N PRO A 67 -0.71 18.44 -10.68
CA PRO A 67 0.33 19.41 -10.40
C PRO A 67 0.84 19.25 -8.97
N SER A 68 2.10 18.83 -8.84
CA SER A 68 2.77 18.74 -7.55
C SER A 68 3.31 20.09 -7.12
N ASP A 69 3.70 20.21 -5.85
CA ASP A 69 4.47 21.37 -5.37
C ASP A 69 5.64 21.71 -6.33
N PRO A 70 5.74 22.98 -6.82
CA PRO A 70 6.73 23.36 -7.82
C PRO A 70 8.18 23.11 -7.40
N CYS A 71 8.51 23.27 -6.11
CA CYS A 71 9.86 23.03 -5.60
C CYS A 71 10.22 21.55 -5.67
N ASN A 72 9.32 20.67 -5.22
CA ASN A 72 9.50 19.22 -5.34
C ASN A 72 9.57 18.76 -6.80
N HIS A 73 8.76 19.36 -7.67
CA HIS A 73 8.78 19.07 -9.10
C HIS A 73 10.12 19.41 -9.74
N ALA A 74 10.63 20.64 -9.52
CA ALA A 74 11.91 21.08 -10.03
C ALA A 74 13.08 20.22 -9.49
N LYS A 75 13.02 19.87 -8.19
CA LYS A 75 14.01 18.98 -7.56
C LYS A 75 14.02 17.60 -8.23
N ARG A 76 12.85 16.99 -8.43
CA ARG A 76 12.71 15.66 -9.07
C ARG A 76 13.33 15.66 -10.47
N ILE A 77 12.94 16.60 -11.31
CA ILE A 77 13.45 16.70 -12.69
C ILE A 77 14.95 16.95 -12.70
N SER A 78 15.45 17.85 -11.85
CA SER A 78 16.89 18.15 -11.77
C SER A 78 17.70 16.91 -11.37
N SER A 79 17.20 16.11 -10.43
CA SER A 79 17.82 14.82 -10.06
C SER A 79 17.79 13.82 -11.21
N ASN A 80 16.67 13.72 -11.92
CA ASN A 80 16.54 12.81 -13.07
C ASN A 80 17.53 13.16 -14.19
N MET A 81 17.79 14.45 -14.45
CA MET A 81 18.75 14.90 -15.47
C MET A 81 20.20 14.52 -15.15
N LEU A 82 20.52 14.11 -13.93
CA LEU A 82 21.86 13.60 -13.57
C LEU A 82 22.06 12.12 -13.93
N ILE A 83 20.97 11.38 -14.14
CA ILE A 83 20.96 9.92 -14.28
C ILE A 83 20.47 9.51 -15.67
N TYR A 84 19.51 10.25 -16.23
CA TYR A 84 18.82 9.95 -17.48
C TYR A 84 19.07 11.02 -18.54
N PRO A 85 18.98 10.67 -19.84
CA PRO A 85 18.93 11.66 -20.92
C PRO A 85 17.83 12.70 -20.67
N ALA A 86 18.08 13.95 -21.06
CA ALA A 86 17.17 15.06 -20.79
C ALA A 86 15.75 14.84 -21.35
N GLU A 87 15.63 14.15 -22.48
CA GLU A 87 14.34 13.78 -23.09
C GLU A 87 13.48 12.83 -22.25
N HIS A 88 14.08 12.12 -21.28
CA HIS A 88 13.38 11.23 -20.37
C HIS A 88 13.22 11.81 -18.96
N ALA A 89 13.68 13.03 -18.70
CA ALA A 89 13.74 13.60 -17.35
C ALA A 89 12.38 13.68 -16.63
N LEU A 90 11.27 13.72 -17.37
CA LEU A 90 9.91 13.72 -16.80
C LEU A 90 9.38 12.32 -16.47
N ALA A 91 9.77 11.32 -17.27
CA ALA A 91 9.12 10.01 -17.34
C ALA A 91 9.96 8.85 -16.80
N ALA A 92 11.29 8.99 -16.73
CA ALA A 92 12.21 7.89 -16.42
C ALA A 92 11.96 7.23 -15.05
N ASP A 93 11.61 8.02 -14.04
CA ASP A 93 11.28 7.57 -12.67
C ASP A 93 9.79 7.25 -12.48
N ARG A 94 8.97 7.37 -13.53
CA ARG A 94 7.51 7.20 -13.47
C ARG A 94 6.99 6.06 -14.32
N LEU A 95 7.62 5.76 -15.46
CA LEU A 95 7.15 4.74 -16.39
C LEU A 95 7.95 3.45 -16.26
N CYS A 96 7.26 2.33 -16.42
CA CYS A 96 7.87 1.04 -16.69
C CYS A 96 8.01 0.89 -18.22
N TRP A 97 9.22 0.55 -18.69
CA TRP A 97 9.54 0.57 -20.13
C TRP A 97 9.52 -0.85 -20.71
N ASP A 98 10.47 -1.67 -20.27
CA ASP A 98 10.69 -3.01 -20.83
C ASP A 98 10.64 -4.09 -19.76
N PHE A 99 9.93 -5.18 -20.05
CA PHE A 99 9.94 -6.36 -19.21
C PHE A 99 11.20 -7.20 -19.48
N HIS A 100 12.11 -7.19 -18.51
CA HIS A 100 13.35 -7.98 -18.57
C HIS A 100 13.32 -9.12 -17.52
N PRO A 101 12.65 -10.25 -17.83
CA PRO A 101 12.49 -11.34 -16.86
C PRO A 101 13.83 -11.91 -16.38
N HIS A 102 14.84 -11.93 -17.25
CA HIS A 102 16.18 -12.42 -16.90
C HIS A 102 16.84 -11.61 -15.77
N LEU A 103 16.67 -10.28 -15.74
CA LEU A 103 17.20 -9.44 -14.65
C LEU A 103 16.50 -9.72 -13.32
N ILE A 104 15.19 -9.98 -13.35
CA ILE A 104 14.42 -10.36 -12.15
C ILE A 104 14.95 -11.69 -11.60
N THR A 105 15.13 -12.69 -12.46
CA THR A 105 15.70 -13.99 -12.08
C THR A 105 17.13 -13.84 -11.53
N GLU A 106 17.95 -12.99 -12.13
CA GLU A 106 19.32 -12.71 -11.66
C GLU A 106 19.33 -12.11 -10.26
N VAL A 107 18.54 -11.07 -9.99
CA VAL A 107 18.42 -10.46 -8.65
C VAL A 107 17.92 -11.47 -7.61
N LEU A 108 16.88 -12.25 -7.96
CA LEU A 108 16.33 -13.28 -7.06
C LEU A 108 17.37 -14.34 -6.68
N LYS A 109 18.28 -14.67 -7.59
CA LYS A 109 19.29 -15.71 -7.38
C LYS A 109 20.53 -15.16 -6.68
N GLU A 110 21.10 -14.09 -7.20
CA GLU A 110 22.42 -13.58 -6.80
C GLU A 110 22.34 -12.63 -5.59
N SER A 111 21.22 -11.94 -5.37
CA SER A 111 21.08 -10.91 -4.33
C SER A 111 20.10 -11.24 -3.20
N LEU A 112 19.06 -12.03 -3.45
CA LEU A 112 18.04 -12.36 -2.44
C LEU A 112 18.27 -13.74 -1.79
N ASN A 113 19.50 -14.00 -1.34
CA ASN A 113 19.90 -15.26 -0.71
C ASN A 113 20.36 -15.05 0.74
N VAL A 114 20.61 -16.16 1.44
CA VAL A 114 21.00 -16.14 2.85
C VAL A 114 22.40 -15.55 3.07
N GLU A 115 23.28 -15.62 2.07
CA GLU A 115 24.66 -15.12 2.18
C GLU A 115 24.73 -13.59 2.14
N SER A 116 23.79 -12.94 1.44
CA SER A 116 23.64 -11.48 1.38
C SER A 116 22.72 -10.91 2.46
N LEU A 117 22.13 -11.75 3.32
CA LEU A 117 21.13 -11.34 4.30
C LEU A 117 21.74 -10.49 5.42
N ILE A 118 21.11 -9.36 5.70
CA ILE A 118 21.33 -8.56 6.90
C ILE A 118 19.98 -8.39 7.60
N VAL A 119 19.90 -8.78 8.87
CA VAL A 119 18.71 -8.60 9.70
C VAL A 119 18.99 -7.52 10.73
N VAL A 120 18.10 -6.54 10.80
CA VAL A 120 18.11 -5.49 11.82
C VAL A 120 16.83 -5.60 12.61
N ALA A 121 16.93 -6.02 13.87
CA ALA A 121 15.81 -6.09 14.79
C ALA A 121 15.89 -4.94 15.78
N ASN A 122 14.80 -4.17 15.91
CA ASN A 122 14.70 -3.04 16.84
C ASN A 122 13.56 -3.33 17.81
N ALA A 123 13.91 -3.55 19.08
CA ALA A 123 12.93 -3.86 20.12
C ALA A 123 13.42 -3.34 21.49
N PRO A 124 12.54 -2.80 22.36
CA PRO A 124 12.92 -2.34 23.70
C PRO A 124 13.62 -3.39 24.56
N GLU A 125 13.33 -4.68 24.33
CA GLU A 125 13.89 -5.84 25.02
C GLU A 125 15.41 -5.93 24.87
N PHE A 126 15.98 -5.40 23.77
CA PHE A 126 17.43 -5.43 23.53
C PHE A 126 18.22 -4.35 24.26
N LYS A 127 17.54 -3.41 24.95
CA LYS A 127 18.18 -2.23 25.56
C LYS A 127 19.30 -2.58 26.56
N ASP A 128 19.11 -3.67 27.30
CA ASP A 128 20.03 -4.11 28.35
C ASP A 128 20.93 -5.27 27.88
N GLU A 129 20.54 -6.00 26.83
CA GLU A 129 21.35 -7.09 26.26
C GLU A 129 22.41 -6.61 25.27
N CYS A 130 22.17 -5.50 24.56
CA CYS A 130 23.00 -5.06 23.45
C CYS A 130 23.62 -3.69 23.73
N THR A 131 24.77 -3.68 24.40
CA THR A 131 25.51 -2.45 24.75
C THR A 131 26.90 -2.36 24.12
N ASP A 132 27.28 -3.35 23.31
CA ASP A 132 28.66 -3.56 22.87
C ASP A 132 29.13 -2.50 21.88
N GLN A 133 28.21 -1.92 21.12
CA GLN A 133 28.49 -0.91 20.11
C GLN A 133 27.62 0.32 20.32
N LEU A 134 28.27 1.48 20.40
CA LEU A 134 27.62 2.78 20.45
C LEU A 134 27.88 3.52 19.14
N SER A 135 26.81 3.95 18.47
CA SER A 135 26.95 4.83 17.31
C SER A 135 27.70 6.10 17.73
N PRO A 136 28.78 6.50 17.01
CA PRO A 136 29.58 7.66 17.38
C PRO A 136 28.82 8.99 17.28
N TRP A 137 27.71 9.02 16.51
CA TRP A 137 26.93 10.23 16.26
C TRP A 137 25.70 10.34 17.16
N TYR A 138 25.04 9.22 17.43
CA TYR A 138 23.74 9.19 18.12
C TYR A 138 23.78 8.43 19.44
N SER A 139 24.92 7.82 19.79
CA SER A 139 25.09 6.97 20.96
C SER A 139 24.05 5.84 21.05
N THR A 140 23.51 5.42 19.91
CA THR A 140 22.59 4.29 19.80
C THR A 140 23.32 3.02 20.18
N LYS A 141 22.80 2.32 21.17
CA LYS A 141 23.28 1.01 21.62
C LYS A 141 22.89 -0.06 20.61
N SER A 142 23.83 -0.93 20.28
CA SER A 142 23.64 -2.05 19.36
C SER A 142 24.61 -3.17 19.66
N CYS A 143 24.31 -4.35 19.12
CA CYS A 143 25.17 -5.52 19.12
C CYS A 143 25.05 -6.16 17.73
N SER A 144 26.05 -6.92 17.31
CA SER A 144 25.98 -7.72 16.09
C SER A 144 26.39 -9.14 16.41
N LYS A 145 25.65 -10.11 15.89
CA LYS A 145 25.89 -11.55 16.09
C LYS A 145 25.80 -12.23 14.73
N PRO A 146 26.74 -13.13 14.39
CA PRO A 146 26.62 -13.92 13.17
C PRO A 146 25.46 -14.92 13.31
N PHE A 147 24.81 -15.24 12.20
CA PHE A 147 23.84 -16.33 12.15
C PHE A 147 24.53 -17.68 12.38
N THR A 148 23.85 -18.56 13.10
CA THR A 148 24.30 -19.95 13.27
C THR A 148 24.19 -20.72 11.96
N GLU A 149 24.99 -21.79 11.80
CA GLU A 149 24.91 -22.63 10.60
C GLU A 149 23.54 -23.32 10.46
N GLU A 150 22.88 -23.62 11.58
CA GLU A 150 21.53 -24.20 11.54
C GLU A 150 20.49 -23.21 11.03
N GLN A 151 20.56 -21.93 11.43
CA GLN A 151 19.71 -20.87 10.88
C GLN A 151 19.93 -20.71 9.37
N LYS A 152 21.20 -20.61 8.94
CA LYS A 152 21.52 -20.48 7.51
C LYS A 152 20.99 -21.67 6.71
N ARG A 153 21.21 -22.89 7.19
CA ARG A 153 20.71 -24.12 6.57
C ARG A 153 19.18 -24.13 6.50
N ARG A 154 18.50 -23.78 7.59
CA ARG A 154 17.03 -23.69 7.65
C ARG A 154 16.47 -22.72 6.61
N TRP A 155 17.01 -21.50 6.52
CA TRP A 155 16.49 -20.48 5.60
C TRP A 155 16.85 -20.76 4.13
N SER A 156 18.03 -21.33 3.87
CA SER A 156 18.43 -21.70 2.50
C SER A 156 17.65 -22.88 1.93
N GLN A 157 17.09 -23.73 2.81
CA GLN A 157 16.25 -24.88 2.44
C GLN A 157 14.76 -24.58 2.58
N ALA A 158 14.37 -23.31 2.77
CA ALA A 158 12.98 -22.89 2.85
C ALA A 158 12.20 -23.36 1.62
N GLN A 159 10.97 -23.84 1.83
CA GLN A 159 10.07 -24.28 0.76
C GLN A 159 8.69 -23.65 0.92
N PRO A 160 8.02 -23.26 -0.17
CA PRO A 160 6.71 -22.64 -0.10
C PRO A 160 5.70 -23.53 0.62
N ARG A 161 5.01 -22.97 1.63
CA ARG A 161 3.89 -23.61 2.30
C ARG A 161 2.57 -23.36 1.54
N PRO A 162 1.56 -24.25 1.66
CA PRO A 162 0.30 -24.14 0.92
C PRO A 162 -0.48 -22.83 1.13
N GLU A 163 -0.26 -22.16 2.26
CA GLU A 163 -0.91 -20.89 2.62
C GLU A 163 -0.34 -19.69 1.86
N ILE A 164 0.84 -19.83 1.25
CA ILE A 164 1.49 -18.76 0.50
C ILE A 164 1.25 -18.95 -1.00
N ALA A 165 0.78 -17.89 -1.66
CA ALA A 165 0.52 -17.88 -3.09
C ALA A 165 1.01 -16.58 -3.73
N VAL A 166 1.29 -16.64 -5.03
CA VAL A 166 1.47 -15.42 -5.82
C VAL A 166 0.16 -14.64 -5.88
N PRO A 167 0.19 -13.30 -5.90
CA PRO A 167 -1.02 -12.50 -5.95
C PRO A 167 -1.90 -12.88 -7.13
N ALA A 168 -3.20 -12.99 -6.87
CA ALA A 168 -4.18 -13.11 -7.95
C ALA A 168 -4.27 -11.80 -8.74
N LYS A 169 -4.82 -11.89 -9.95
CA LYS A 169 -5.08 -10.74 -10.82
C LYS A 169 -5.80 -9.62 -10.07
N ASN A 170 -5.29 -8.40 -10.11
CA ASN A 170 -5.93 -7.29 -9.41
C ASN A 170 -7.28 -6.94 -10.10
N PRO A 171 -8.42 -7.05 -9.40
CA PRO A 171 -9.74 -6.80 -9.99
C PRO A 171 -10.03 -5.32 -10.25
N PHE A 172 -9.25 -4.41 -9.68
CA PHE A 172 -9.46 -2.96 -9.77
C PHE A 172 -8.66 -2.28 -10.88
N ILE A 173 -7.87 -3.02 -11.66
CA ILE A 173 -7.17 -2.45 -12.83
C ILE A 173 -8.23 -1.91 -13.82
N PRO A 174 -8.16 -0.62 -14.17
CA PRO A 174 -9.16 0.02 -15.03
C PRO A 174 -9.12 -0.55 -16.45
N LYS A 175 -10.30 -0.76 -17.04
CA LYS A 175 -10.45 -1.22 -18.44
C LYS A 175 -10.74 -0.08 -19.39
N SER A 176 -11.30 1.02 -18.90
CA SER A 176 -11.66 2.19 -19.69
C SER A 176 -11.41 3.47 -18.92
N LEU A 177 -10.70 4.41 -19.55
CA LEU A 177 -10.41 5.74 -18.99
C LEU A 177 -11.05 6.85 -19.82
N ALA A 178 -12.12 6.50 -20.55
CA ALA A 178 -12.85 7.46 -21.36
C ALA A 178 -13.52 8.52 -20.46
N LEU A 179 -13.24 9.79 -20.77
CA LEU A 179 -13.88 10.91 -20.11
C LEU A 179 -15.38 10.90 -20.37
N LYS A 180 -16.16 11.23 -19.33
CA LYS A 180 -17.62 11.35 -19.44
C LYS A 180 -17.97 12.74 -20.00
N PRO A 181 -19.06 12.85 -20.78
CA PRO A 181 -19.50 14.15 -21.29
C PRO A 181 -19.94 15.07 -20.15
N VAL A 182 -19.63 16.35 -20.29
CA VAL A 182 -20.00 17.40 -19.34
C VAL A 182 -21.11 18.26 -19.98
N PRO A 183 -22.18 18.62 -19.24
CA PRO A 183 -23.19 19.56 -19.72
C PRO A 183 -22.59 20.90 -20.15
N ALA A 184 -23.22 21.56 -21.13
CA ALA A 184 -22.83 22.89 -21.60
C ALA A 184 -23.99 23.89 -21.40
N PRO A 185 -23.85 24.93 -20.58
CA PRO A 185 -22.67 25.27 -19.75
C PRO A 185 -22.48 24.28 -18.57
N PRO A 186 -21.23 24.11 -18.07
CA PRO A 186 -21.00 23.27 -16.90
C PRO A 186 -21.59 23.91 -15.63
N PRO A 187 -22.10 23.12 -14.69
CA PRO A 187 -22.64 23.65 -13.44
C PRO A 187 -21.50 24.19 -12.55
N GLU A 188 -21.69 25.40 -12.02
CA GLU A 188 -20.71 26.05 -11.14
C GLU A 188 -20.60 25.33 -9.78
N TYR A 189 -21.74 24.87 -9.24
CA TYR A 189 -21.86 24.21 -7.94
C TYR A 189 -22.52 22.82 -8.06
N PRO A 190 -22.36 21.93 -7.07
CA PRO A 190 -23.08 20.67 -7.02
C PRO A 190 -24.61 20.87 -7.01
N GLU A 191 -25.29 20.14 -7.89
CA GLU A 191 -26.75 20.20 -8.04
C GLU A 191 -27.42 19.03 -7.33
N LEU A 192 -28.57 19.28 -6.70
CA LEU A 192 -29.38 18.23 -6.08
C LEU A 192 -30.13 17.44 -7.15
N ILE A 193 -29.68 16.21 -7.42
CA ILE A 193 -30.26 15.34 -8.46
C ILE A 193 -31.24 14.29 -7.91
N LYS A 194 -31.22 14.02 -6.59
CA LYS A 194 -32.20 13.16 -5.90
C LYS A 194 -32.52 13.71 -4.51
N CYS A 195 -33.80 13.76 -4.12
CA CYS A 195 -34.25 14.37 -2.86
C CYS A 195 -35.06 13.44 -1.94
N LYS A 196 -35.69 12.36 -2.43
CA LYS A 196 -36.75 11.65 -1.68
C LYS A 196 -36.30 10.82 -0.47
N ASP A 197 -35.08 10.27 -0.46
CA ASP A 197 -34.62 9.38 0.62
C ASP A 197 -33.29 9.88 1.20
N ILE A 198 -32.29 9.98 0.34
CA ILE A 198 -30.95 10.47 0.65
C ILE A 198 -30.68 11.57 -0.36
N PRO A 199 -30.44 12.82 0.08
CA PRO A 199 -30.03 13.91 -0.80
C PRO A 199 -28.77 13.52 -1.56
N LEU A 200 -28.84 13.57 -2.89
CA LEU A 200 -27.69 13.29 -3.76
C LEU A 200 -27.33 14.56 -4.52
N TYR A 201 -26.15 15.07 -4.23
CA TYR A 201 -25.55 16.19 -4.94
C TYR A 201 -24.55 15.66 -5.98
N TYR A 202 -24.54 16.26 -7.16
CA TYR A 202 -23.65 15.88 -8.25
C TYR A 202 -23.08 17.10 -8.97
N LYS A 203 -21.78 17.07 -9.24
CA LYS A 203 -21.09 18.01 -10.13
C LYS A 203 -20.15 17.20 -11.03
N PRO A 204 -20.33 17.19 -12.36
CA PRO A 204 -19.32 16.67 -13.27
C PRO A 204 -18.08 17.58 -13.24
N ASP A 205 -16.89 16.99 -13.30
CA ASP A 205 -15.65 17.76 -13.45
C ASP A 205 -15.59 18.38 -14.86
N SER A 206 -15.43 19.70 -14.89
CA SER A 206 -15.30 20.50 -16.12
C SER A 206 -13.96 21.21 -16.23
N GLU A 207 -13.06 21.00 -15.26
CA GLU A 207 -11.81 21.77 -15.11
C GLU A 207 -10.58 20.89 -15.32
N HIS A 208 -10.57 19.69 -14.74
CA HIS A 208 -9.38 18.85 -14.69
C HIS A 208 -9.32 17.84 -15.85
N HIS A 209 -10.47 17.45 -16.38
CA HIS A 209 -10.61 16.52 -17.51
C HIS A 209 -9.86 15.19 -17.28
N LYS A 210 -9.96 14.65 -16.07
CA LYS A 210 -9.35 13.38 -15.66
C LYS A 210 -10.41 12.28 -15.54
N PRO A 211 -10.06 11.01 -15.77
CA PRO A 211 -10.96 9.88 -15.55
C PRO A 211 -11.07 9.55 -14.06
N LYS A 212 -11.20 10.57 -13.21
CA LYS A 212 -11.31 10.44 -11.76
C LYS A 212 -12.68 10.88 -11.29
N ALA A 213 -13.13 10.30 -10.19
CA ALA A 213 -14.33 10.74 -9.51
C ALA A 213 -14.16 10.58 -8.01
N VAL A 214 -15.01 11.29 -7.27
CA VAL A 214 -15.10 11.18 -5.81
C VAL A 214 -16.57 10.96 -5.47
N ALA A 215 -16.82 10.04 -4.56
CA ALA A 215 -18.12 9.80 -3.97
C ALA A 215 -18.01 9.85 -2.44
N MET A 216 -18.90 10.61 -1.82
CA MET A 216 -18.91 10.85 -0.38
C MET A 216 -20.29 10.53 0.18
N TRP A 217 -20.31 9.86 1.33
CA TRP A 217 -21.52 9.58 2.09
C TRP A 217 -21.33 10.01 3.54
N ALA A 218 -22.36 10.67 4.06
CA ALA A 218 -22.52 10.91 5.49
C ALA A 218 -23.70 10.07 5.99
N LEU A 219 -23.46 9.30 7.04
CA LEU A 219 -24.43 8.42 7.68
C LEU A 219 -24.73 9.00 9.07
N ASP A 220 -25.75 9.84 9.13
CA ASP A 220 -26.11 10.53 10.36
C ASP A 220 -26.86 9.59 11.32
N THR A 221 -26.32 9.44 12.53
CA THR A 221 -26.92 8.72 13.64
C THR A 221 -26.56 9.36 14.97
N GLY A 222 -27.57 9.74 15.75
CA GLY A 222 -27.37 10.26 17.10
C GLY A 222 -26.73 9.27 18.07
N ALA A 223 -26.68 7.97 17.71
CA ALA A 223 -26.09 6.95 18.56
C ALA A 223 -24.57 7.10 18.70
N ALA A 224 -23.85 7.45 17.62
CA ALA A 224 -22.38 7.39 17.55
C ALA A 224 -21.65 8.29 18.55
N TYR A 225 -22.31 9.33 19.07
CA TYR A 225 -21.72 10.28 20.02
C TYR A 225 -22.61 10.52 21.25
N SER A 226 -23.66 9.73 21.45
CA SER A 226 -24.62 9.91 22.55
C SER A 226 -24.01 9.79 23.95
N THR A 227 -22.98 8.96 24.12
CA THR A 227 -22.24 8.79 25.38
C THR A 227 -20.75 8.52 25.09
N PRO A 228 -19.85 8.69 26.07
CA PRO A 228 -18.44 8.31 25.90
C PRO A 228 -18.26 6.85 25.46
N GLN A 229 -19.08 5.94 26.00
CA GLN A 229 -19.06 4.53 25.60
C GLN A 229 -19.46 4.35 24.14
N GLN A 230 -20.53 5.01 23.68
CA GLN A 230 -20.97 4.90 22.29
C GLN A 230 -19.95 5.50 21.31
N ARG A 231 -19.26 6.58 21.71
CA ARG A 231 -18.14 7.14 20.92
C ARG A 231 -17.02 6.13 20.73
N ILE A 232 -16.63 5.43 21.79
CA ILE A 232 -15.60 4.40 21.70
C ILE A 232 -16.09 3.24 20.82
N LEU A 233 -17.33 2.77 21.00
CA LEU A 233 -17.90 1.69 20.19
C LEU A 233 -17.98 2.05 18.70
N ALA A 234 -18.39 3.27 18.35
CA ALA A 234 -18.42 3.74 16.97
C ALA A 234 -17.02 3.77 16.35
N ARG A 235 -16.01 4.24 17.09
CA ARG A 235 -14.62 4.23 16.64
C ARG A 235 -14.08 2.81 16.44
N LEU A 236 -14.33 1.90 17.39
CA LEU A 236 -13.93 0.50 17.28
C LEU A 236 -14.61 -0.19 16.09
N LEU A 237 -15.89 0.09 15.84
CA LEU A 237 -16.60 -0.43 14.67
C LEU A 237 -15.96 0.05 13.36
N ALA A 238 -15.59 1.33 13.27
CA ALA A 238 -14.89 1.85 12.10
C ALA A 238 -13.55 1.15 11.87
N LEU A 239 -12.75 0.98 12.92
CA LEU A 239 -11.48 0.24 12.85
C LEU A 239 -11.67 -1.21 12.40
N VAL A 240 -12.70 -1.89 12.91
CA VAL A 240 -13.05 -3.26 12.49
C VAL A 240 -13.40 -3.33 11.00
N ILE A 241 -14.15 -2.36 10.50
CA ILE A 241 -14.52 -2.30 9.07
C ILE A 241 -13.29 -2.03 8.20
N ILE A 242 -12.43 -1.08 8.60
CA ILE A 242 -11.18 -0.75 7.89
C ILE A 242 -10.26 -1.98 7.81
N GLU A 243 -10.05 -2.66 8.93
CA GLU A 243 -9.20 -3.86 9.00
C GLU A 243 -9.74 -4.98 8.10
N ARG A 244 -11.06 -5.17 8.05
CA ARG A 244 -11.69 -6.14 7.13
C ARG A 244 -11.53 -5.78 5.66
N LEU A 245 -11.44 -4.50 5.35
CA LEU A 245 -11.26 -4.00 4.00
C LEU A 245 -9.79 -3.96 3.57
N SER A 246 -8.82 -4.17 4.46
CA SER A 246 -7.38 -4.07 4.19
C SER A 246 -6.91 -4.83 2.94
N ALA A 247 -7.33 -6.09 2.77
CA ALA A 247 -6.96 -6.90 1.59
C ALA A 247 -7.52 -6.32 0.28
N ILE A 248 -8.74 -5.78 0.31
CA ILE A 248 -9.37 -5.13 -0.84
C ILE A 248 -8.73 -3.76 -1.09
N ALA A 249 -8.42 -3.05 -0.01
CA ALA A 249 -7.78 -1.74 0.00
C ALA A 249 -6.43 -1.79 -0.72
N TYR A 250 -5.63 -2.82 -0.46
CA TYR A 250 -4.34 -3.00 -1.11
C TYR A 250 -4.47 -3.07 -2.63
N HIS A 251 -5.37 -3.93 -3.14
CA HIS A 251 -5.62 -4.03 -4.58
C HIS A 251 -6.18 -2.74 -5.18
N ALA A 252 -7.08 -2.07 -4.45
CA ALA A 252 -7.64 -0.79 -4.87
C ALA A 252 -6.57 0.31 -4.95
N GLU A 253 -5.72 0.45 -3.93
CA GLU A 253 -4.67 1.45 -3.84
C GLU A 253 -3.63 1.28 -4.95
N MET A 254 -3.23 0.03 -5.21
CA MET A 254 -2.38 -0.28 -6.36
C MET A 254 -3.01 0.15 -7.69
N ALA A 255 -4.34 0.20 -7.80
CA ALA A 255 -5.05 0.65 -8.99
C ALA A 255 -5.50 2.12 -8.94
N GLU A 256 -4.82 2.96 -8.14
CA GLU A 256 -5.16 4.38 -7.93
C GLU A 256 -6.60 4.63 -7.43
N LEU A 257 -7.12 3.71 -6.62
CA LEU A 257 -8.36 3.89 -5.90
C LEU A 257 -8.08 3.97 -4.40
N SER A 258 -8.80 4.83 -3.71
CA SER A 258 -8.68 4.96 -2.26
C SER A 258 -10.05 5.08 -1.65
N TYR A 259 -10.15 4.67 -0.39
CA TYR A 259 -11.33 4.88 0.42
C TYR A 259 -10.93 5.35 1.81
N GLU A 260 -11.84 6.07 2.45
CA GLU A 260 -11.77 6.39 3.87
C GLU A 260 -13.10 6.01 4.51
N PHE A 261 -13.02 5.43 5.70
CA PHE A 261 -14.19 5.14 6.52
C PHE A 261 -13.91 5.67 7.93
N GLY A 262 -14.79 6.51 8.46
CA GLY A 262 -14.55 7.20 9.72
C GLY A 262 -15.78 7.28 10.59
N ALA A 263 -15.58 7.28 11.91
CA ALA A 263 -16.60 7.63 12.88
C ALA A 263 -16.47 9.12 13.26
N VAL A 264 -17.50 9.90 12.98
CA VAL A 264 -17.63 11.33 13.32
C VAL A 264 -18.69 11.52 14.41
N PRO A 265 -18.78 12.69 15.08
CA PRO A 265 -19.83 12.93 16.08
C PRO A 265 -21.25 12.72 15.55
N GLU A 266 -21.48 13.09 14.30
CA GLU A 266 -22.78 12.97 13.62
C GLU A 266 -23.10 11.52 13.27
N GLY A 267 -22.12 10.62 13.21
CA GLY A 267 -22.29 9.24 12.78
C GLY A 267 -21.05 8.67 12.08
N PHE A 268 -21.17 8.36 10.79
CA PHE A 268 -20.07 7.81 10.00
C PHE A 268 -19.90 8.53 8.66
N THR A 269 -18.67 8.60 8.18
CA THR A 269 -18.34 9.13 6.85
C THR A 269 -17.68 8.05 6.01
N ILE A 270 -18.01 8.07 4.71
CA ILE A 270 -17.38 7.22 3.71
C ILE A 270 -16.92 8.14 2.59
N TRP A 271 -15.64 8.10 2.25
CA TRP A 271 -15.08 8.74 1.07
C TRP A 271 -14.51 7.65 0.17
N ILE A 272 -14.77 7.73 -1.13
CA ILE A 272 -14.18 6.83 -2.13
C ILE A 272 -13.79 7.68 -3.32
N GLY A 273 -12.55 7.56 -3.77
CA GLY A 273 -12.02 8.36 -4.86
C GLY A 273 -10.94 7.64 -5.66
N GLY A 274 -10.62 8.20 -6.82
CA GLY A 274 -9.64 7.64 -7.74
C GLY A 274 -10.20 7.48 -9.14
N LEU A 275 -9.64 6.52 -9.89
CA LEU A 275 -10.07 6.23 -11.27
C LEU A 275 -11.53 5.77 -11.35
N ASN A 276 -12.30 6.38 -12.24
CA ASN A 276 -13.76 6.27 -12.24
C ASN A 276 -14.31 4.88 -12.64
N ASP A 277 -13.56 4.09 -13.42
CA ASP A 277 -14.03 2.82 -13.98
C ASP A 277 -14.36 1.77 -12.91
N GLN A 278 -13.45 1.59 -11.94
CA GLN A 278 -13.57 0.57 -10.90
C GLN A 278 -14.05 1.13 -9.55
N LEU A 279 -14.29 2.44 -9.46
CA LEU A 279 -14.87 3.10 -8.29
C LEU A 279 -16.22 2.47 -7.85
N PRO A 280 -17.17 2.13 -8.74
CA PRO A 280 -18.40 1.46 -8.34
C PRO A 280 -18.20 0.05 -7.78
N ALA A 281 -17.14 -0.65 -8.19
CA ALA A 281 -16.81 -1.97 -7.64
C ALA A 281 -16.29 -1.83 -6.21
N LEU A 282 -15.36 -0.89 -5.96
CA LEU A 282 -14.85 -0.59 -4.63
C LEU A 282 -15.97 -0.15 -3.68
N ALA A 283 -16.85 0.75 -4.14
CA ALA A 283 -17.98 1.23 -3.36
C ALA A 283 -18.92 0.09 -2.91
N LYS A 284 -19.12 -0.94 -3.74
CA LYS A 284 -19.91 -2.11 -3.36
C LYS A 284 -19.23 -2.93 -2.27
N GLU A 285 -17.91 -3.11 -2.31
CA GLU A 285 -17.18 -3.84 -1.27
C GLU A 285 -17.20 -3.09 0.07
N VAL A 286 -16.92 -1.78 0.06
CA VAL A 286 -17.01 -0.93 1.26
C VAL A 286 -18.41 -0.98 1.86
N TYR A 287 -19.45 -0.86 1.02
CA TYR A 287 -20.83 -0.95 1.45
C TYR A 287 -21.17 -2.31 2.09
N ARG A 288 -20.74 -3.42 1.47
CA ARG A 288 -20.99 -4.77 2.02
C ARG A 288 -20.32 -4.95 3.38
N ALA A 289 -19.07 -4.51 3.51
CA ALA A 289 -18.33 -4.58 4.76
C ALA A 289 -19.01 -3.76 5.86
N ALA A 290 -19.46 -2.54 5.55
CA ALA A 290 -20.14 -1.66 6.49
C ALA A 290 -21.55 -2.15 6.88
N ARG A 291 -22.27 -2.81 5.97
CA ARG A 291 -23.65 -3.28 6.22
C ARG A 291 -23.72 -4.51 7.15
N GLN A 292 -22.73 -5.39 7.08
CA GLN A 292 -22.69 -6.62 7.90
C GLN A 292 -21.32 -6.79 8.55
N PRO A 293 -20.98 -5.92 9.52
CA PRO A 293 -19.70 -6.00 10.20
C PRO A 293 -19.66 -7.28 11.05
N LYS A 294 -18.92 -8.28 10.60
CA LYS A 294 -18.61 -9.46 11.42
C LYS A 294 -17.45 -9.12 12.34
N VAL A 295 -17.74 -8.95 13.62
CA VAL A 295 -16.74 -8.67 14.65
C VAL A 295 -16.17 -9.99 15.15
N GLU A 296 -14.95 -10.31 14.70
CA GLU A 296 -14.21 -11.47 15.18
C GLU A 296 -13.39 -11.07 16.43
N PRO A 297 -13.29 -11.93 17.47
CA PRO A 297 -12.62 -11.57 18.72
C PRO A 297 -11.17 -11.11 18.54
N GLU A 298 -10.41 -11.76 17.65
CA GLU A 298 -9.02 -11.41 17.34
C GLU A 298 -8.89 -10.04 16.69
N LEU A 299 -9.81 -9.72 15.76
CA LEU A 299 -9.83 -8.46 15.04
C LEU A 299 -10.27 -7.31 15.97
N PHE A 300 -11.22 -7.58 16.86
CA PHE A 300 -11.59 -6.65 17.93
C PHE A 300 -10.45 -6.42 18.92
N ALA A 301 -9.70 -7.46 19.29
CA ALA A 301 -8.55 -7.34 20.18
C ALA A 301 -7.42 -6.52 19.55
N ARG A 302 -7.16 -6.67 18.24
CA ARG A 302 -6.19 -5.85 17.50
C ARG A 302 -6.60 -4.38 17.38
N ALA A 303 -7.90 -4.12 17.25
CA ALA A 303 -8.42 -2.75 17.15
C ALA A 303 -8.46 -1.99 18.50
N LYS A 304 -8.28 -2.68 19.63
CA LYS A 304 -8.34 -2.15 20.99
C LYS A 304 -6.95 -1.76 21.50
#